data_AF-A0A0L6ZCW1-F1
#
_entry.id   AF-A0A0L6ZCW1-F1
#
_cell.length_a   1.000
_cell.length_b   1.000
_cell.length_c   1.000
_cell.angle_alpha   90.00
_cell.angle_beta   90.00
_cell.angle_gamma   90.00
#
_symmetry.space_group_name_H-M   'P 1'
#
loop_
_entity.id
_entity.type
_entity.pdbx_description
1 polymer ?
#
loop_
_entity_poly.entity_id
_entity_poly.type
_entity_poly.pdbx_seq_one_letter_code
_entity_poly.pdbx_strand_id
1 'polypeptide(L)'
;MNNGKLLTYVITFFISMGIIQNNFAIRVNAYAFTEENRLDYDIIMKQDLLCIMIAYPDLIVKVEKTIDDKVYLVTKGGSKLLYDDKKQKSPKDKLSYPDLQDMLETKYPLQRINRLMDEDHDPGRRRIYPLLKEVYGGSKEKVQSNLVRVKVGYTYLDFNKNNKAAESLKNAMSEISGIIKDRGNIGACIFPPSGTFNYRLISGTNQLSAHAFGIAIDLKSDKRDYWKWASRQDGEKRMLSYPTEIVEVFEKNNFVWGGKWGHFDILHFEYRPEIIYKARYFGGEIQREKPWYFGAPIKDSNVNKFIKVIDEGIGS
;
A
#
# COMPACT_ATOMS: atom_id res chain seq x y z
N MET A 1 1.57 -23.45 -97.36
CA MET A 1 3.03 -23.58 -97.60
C MET A 1 3.74 -22.41 -96.93
N ASN A 2 4.88 -22.73 -96.31
CA ASN A 2 5.87 -21.89 -95.64
C ASN A 2 5.62 -21.33 -94.22
N ASN A 3 6.45 -21.91 -93.34
CA ASN A 3 6.77 -21.58 -91.96
C ASN A 3 7.53 -20.24 -91.81
N GLY A 4 7.42 -19.59 -90.65
CA GLY A 4 8.35 -18.55 -90.21
C GLY A 4 8.02 -17.98 -88.82
N LYS A 5 8.81 -18.38 -87.81
CA LYS A 5 8.80 -17.96 -86.38
C LYS A 5 9.02 -16.44 -86.22
N LEU A 6 8.23 -15.74 -85.40
CA LEU A 6 8.36 -15.45 -83.95
C LEU A 6 9.30 -14.29 -83.59
N LEU A 7 8.70 -13.36 -82.81
CA LEU A 7 9.27 -12.50 -81.77
C LEU A 7 9.65 -11.06 -82.15
N THR A 8 8.83 -10.07 -81.73
CA THR A 8 9.34 -8.79 -81.19
C THR A 8 8.32 -8.17 -80.21
N TYR A 9 8.71 -8.23 -78.93
CA TYR A 9 8.48 -7.39 -77.75
C TYR A 9 7.34 -6.34 -77.66
N VAL A 10 6.41 -6.66 -76.75
CA VAL A 10 5.88 -5.93 -75.58
C VAL A 10 5.89 -4.39 -75.57
N ILE A 11 4.66 -3.88 -75.39
CA ILE A 11 4.22 -2.49 -75.23
C ILE A 11 4.61 -1.88 -73.88
N THR A 12 5.03 -0.62 -73.97
CA THR A 12 5.16 0.49 -73.00
C THR A 12 4.22 0.50 -71.79
N PHE A 13 4.71 0.95 -70.61
CA PHE A 13 4.40 2.27 -70.00
C PHE A 13 4.91 2.34 -68.53
N PHE A 14 5.60 3.44 -68.18
CA PHE A 14 5.99 3.79 -66.81
C PHE A 14 4.76 4.27 -66.02
N ILE A 15 4.42 3.64 -64.89
CA ILE A 15 3.57 4.25 -63.85
C ILE A 15 4.17 4.00 -62.46
N SER A 16 4.29 5.11 -61.74
CA SER A 16 4.82 5.32 -60.40
C SER A 16 4.33 4.34 -59.32
N MET A 17 5.28 3.75 -58.60
CA MET A 17 5.07 2.97 -57.40
C MET A 17 4.92 3.91 -56.19
N GLY A 18 3.68 4.36 -55.94
CA GLY A 18 3.31 5.06 -54.70
C GLY A 18 3.07 4.05 -53.59
N ILE A 19 4.09 3.80 -52.77
CA ILE A 19 3.96 3.03 -51.53
C ILE A 19 3.08 3.83 -50.59
N ILE A 20 1.87 3.31 -50.33
CA ILE A 20 1.00 3.72 -49.24
C ILE A 20 1.76 3.43 -47.94
N GLN A 21 2.46 4.44 -47.41
CA GLN A 21 2.90 4.41 -46.03
C GLN A 21 1.65 4.56 -45.16
N ASN A 22 1.16 3.43 -44.68
CA ASN A 22 0.27 3.35 -43.53
C ASN A 22 0.97 4.03 -42.34
N ASN A 23 0.76 5.33 -42.19
CA ASN A 23 0.95 6.04 -40.93
C ASN A 23 -0.17 5.59 -39.98
N PHE A 24 -0.09 4.35 -39.51
CA PHE A 24 -0.75 3.94 -38.28
C PHE A 24 0.03 4.62 -37.16
N ALA A 25 -0.28 5.89 -36.93
CA ALA A 25 0.19 6.63 -35.79
C ALA A 25 -0.28 5.87 -34.55
N ILE A 26 0.62 5.07 -33.99
CA ILE A 26 0.50 4.55 -32.64
C ILE A 26 0.38 5.78 -31.76
N ARG A 27 -0.85 6.13 -31.36
CA ARG A 27 -1.09 7.08 -30.28
C ARG A 27 -0.61 6.41 -29.01
N VAL A 28 0.68 6.50 -28.75
CA VAL A 28 1.20 6.39 -27.40
C VAL A 28 0.58 7.58 -26.67
N ASN A 29 -0.44 7.32 -25.86
CA ASN A 29 -0.90 8.27 -24.85
C ASN A 29 0.23 8.35 -23.79
N ALA A 30 1.35 8.97 -24.16
CA ALA A 30 2.19 9.64 -23.19
C ALA A 30 1.29 10.76 -22.68
N TYR A 31 0.67 10.55 -21.51
CA TYR A 31 0.11 11.64 -20.73
C TYR A 31 1.16 12.74 -20.74
N ALA A 32 0.92 13.84 -21.46
CA ALA A 32 1.80 14.98 -21.40
C ALA A 32 1.88 15.36 -19.92
N PHE A 33 3.07 15.23 -19.34
CA PHE A 33 3.31 15.58 -17.95
C PHE A 33 3.21 17.10 -17.88
N THR A 34 2.02 17.61 -17.61
CA THR A 34 1.76 19.04 -17.44
C THR A 34 2.47 19.54 -16.19
N GLU A 35 2.75 20.84 -16.11
CA GLU A 35 3.30 21.45 -14.89
C GLU A 35 2.38 21.20 -13.68
N GLU A 36 1.07 21.13 -13.88
CA GLU A 36 0.11 20.76 -12.82
C GLU A 36 0.29 19.31 -12.36
N ASN A 37 0.45 18.35 -13.28
CA ASN A 37 0.72 16.95 -12.93
C ASN A 37 2.06 16.80 -12.20
N ARG A 38 3.05 17.64 -12.53
CA ARG A 38 4.34 17.71 -11.82
C ARG A 38 4.19 18.23 -10.41
N LEU A 39 3.49 19.35 -10.24
CA LEU A 39 3.25 19.94 -8.94
C LEU A 39 2.50 18.98 -8.01
N ASP A 40 1.46 18.32 -8.53
CA ASP A 40 0.71 17.31 -7.78
C ASP A 40 1.59 16.14 -7.37
N TYR A 41 2.43 15.65 -8.29
CA TYR A 41 3.39 14.59 -8.00
C TYR A 41 4.33 14.98 -6.86
N ASP A 42 4.92 16.18 -6.92
CA ASP A 42 5.87 16.67 -5.92
C ASP A 42 5.20 16.85 -4.55
N ILE A 43 3.97 17.37 -4.50
CA ILE A 43 3.19 17.49 -3.27
C ILE A 43 2.90 16.10 -2.68
N ILE A 44 2.36 15.18 -3.48
CA ILE A 44 2.04 13.81 -3.02
C ILE A 44 3.31 13.11 -2.51
N MET A 45 4.43 13.23 -3.24
CA MET A 45 5.71 12.67 -2.83
C MET A 45 6.11 13.18 -1.46
N LYS A 46 6.16 14.51 -1.26
CA LYS A 46 6.55 15.08 0.04
C LYS A 46 5.60 14.63 1.17
N GLN A 47 4.30 14.56 0.91
CA GLN A 47 3.30 14.05 1.85
C GLN A 47 3.52 12.57 2.21
N ASP A 48 3.83 11.73 1.23
CA ASP A 48 4.09 10.30 1.39
C ASP A 48 5.34 10.06 2.24
N LEU A 49 6.44 10.76 1.94
CA LEU A 49 7.65 10.72 2.74
C LEU A 49 7.38 11.17 4.18
N LEU A 50 6.61 12.24 4.37
CA LEU A 50 6.24 12.74 5.69
C LEU A 50 5.44 11.69 6.47
N CYS A 51 4.48 11.02 5.84
CA CYS A 51 3.71 9.95 6.49
C CYS A 51 4.58 8.78 6.94
N ILE A 52 5.58 8.39 6.15
CA ILE A 52 6.55 7.36 6.53
C ILE A 52 7.39 7.84 7.73
N MET A 53 7.86 9.09 7.72
CA MET A 53 8.67 9.62 8.82
C MET A 53 7.87 9.79 10.11
N ILE A 54 6.59 10.19 10.04
CA ILE A 54 5.69 10.22 11.21
C ILE A 54 5.40 8.80 11.71
N ALA A 55 5.23 7.85 10.79
CA ALA A 55 5.04 6.44 11.12
C ALA A 55 6.25 5.82 11.81
N TYR A 56 7.46 6.20 11.42
CA TYR A 56 8.72 5.61 11.87
C TYR A 56 9.73 6.71 12.28
N PRO A 57 9.47 7.43 13.39
CA PRO A 57 10.16 8.71 13.70
C PRO A 57 11.68 8.60 13.91
N ASP A 58 12.17 7.43 14.32
CA ASP A 58 13.58 7.19 14.57
C ASP A 58 14.30 6.47 13.42
N LEU A 59 13.59 6.15 12.33
CA LEU A 59 14.10 5.32 11.24
C LEU A 59 14.86 6.13 10.20
N ILE A 60 14.30 7.24 9.72
CA ILE A 60 14.82 7.98 8.58
C ILE A 60 15.72 9.13 9.05
N VAL A 61 16.92 9.21 8.52
CA VAL A 61 17.90 10.25 8.87
C VAL A 61 18.05 11.31 7.79
N LYS A 62 17.72 10.99 6.54
CA LYS A 62 17.91 11.88 5.39
C LYS A 62 16.98 11.53 4.24
N VAL A 63 16.58 12.53 3.47
CA VAL A 63 16.02 12.38 2.12
C VAL A 63 17.10 12.75 1.11
N GLU A 64 17.27 11.93 0.08
CA GLU A 64 18.25 12.18 -0.99
C GLU A 64 17.55 12.21 -2.34
N LYS A 65 17.76 13.27 -3.10
CA LYS A 65 17.42 13.34 -4.52
C LYS A 65 18.68 13.20 -5.37
N THR A 66 18.68 12.26 -6.31
CA THR A 66 19.78 12.04 -7.24
C THR A 66 19.68 12.94 -8.47
N ILE A 67 20.75 13.00 -9.27
CA ILE A 67 20.81 13.82 -10.49
C ILE A 67 19.82 13.35 -11.58
N ASP A 68 19.39 12.08 -11.53
CA ASP A 68 18.35 11.50 -12.37
C ASP A 68 16.94 11.60 -11.73
N ASP A 69 16.74 12.58 -10.84
CA ASP A 69 15.47 12.90 -10.17
C ASP A 69 14.86 11.77 -9.31
N LYS A 70 15.62 10.72 -8.97
CA LYS A 70 15.14 9.69 -8.04
C LYS A 70 15.28 10.15 -6.60
N VAL A 71 14.23 9.89 -5.81
CA VAL A 71 14.18 10.27 -4.40
C VAL A 71 14.27 9.03 -3.53
N TYR A 72 15.09 9.10 -2.49
CA TYR A 72 15.35 8.01 -1.55
C TYR A 72 15.16 8.49 -0.11
N LEU A 73 14.55 7.63 0.72
CA LEU A 73 14.68 7.72 2.17
C LEU A 73 15.92 6.95 2.60
N VAL A 74 16.82 7.60 3.33
CA VAL A 74 17.99 6.95 3.92
C VAL A 74 17.69 6.58 5.36
N THR A 75 17.73 5.30 5.67
CA THR A 75 17.51 4.80 7.05
C THR A 75 18.73 5.05 7.92
N LYS A 76 18.55 5.03 9.24
CA LYS A 76 19.62 5.07 10.23
C LYS A 76 20.63 3.92 10.06
N GLY A 77 20.20 2.80 9.48
CA GLY A 77 21.06 1.67 9.10
C GLY A 77 21.86 1.89 7.81
N GLY A 78 21.66 3.00 7.10
CA GLY A 78 22.32 3.32 5.84
C GLY A 78 21.62 2.79 4.59
N SER A 79 20.54 2.01 4.75
CA SER A 79 19.73 1.51 3.63
C SER A 79 19.04 2.66 2.90
N LYS A 80 19.00 2.59 1.57
CA LYS A 80 18.27 3.55 0.73
C LYS A 80 16.97 2.92 0.23
N LEU A 81 15.84 3.52 0.57
CA LEU A 81 14.51 3.11 0.13
C LEU A 81 14.06 4.04 -1.00
N LEU A 82 13.96 3.50 -2.22
CA LEU A 82 13.50 4.26 -3.38
C LEU A 82 12.03 4.65 -3.21
N TYR A 83 11.72 5.92 -3.47
CA TYR A 83 10.35 6.40 -3.48
C TYR A 83 9.58 5.86 -4.69
N ASP A 84 10.04 6.16 -5.90
CA ASP A 84 9.34 5.88 -7.15
C ASP A 84 10.35 5.49 -8.24
N ASP A 85 10.20 4.31 -8.84
CA ASP A 85 11.05 3.82 -9.93
C ASP A 85 10.66 4.33 -11.33
N LYS A 86 9.57 5.11 -11.42
CA LYS A 86 9.02 5.74 -12.63
C LYS A 86 8.54 4.75 -13.69
N LYS A 87 8.40 3.47 -13.37
CA LYS A 87 7.96 2.45 -14.33
C LYS A 87 6.44 2.33 -14.31
N GLN A 88 5.87 2.11 -15.49
CA GLN A 88 4.50 1.61 -15.57
C GLN A 88 4.48 0.15 -15.14
N LYS A 89 3.69 -0.16 -14.10
CA LYS A 89 3.58 -1.48 -13.49
C LYS A 89 2.15 -2.00 -13.58
N SER A 90 1.99 -3.29 -13.84
CA SER A 90 0.69 -3.95 -13.72
C SER A 90 0.25 -4.02 -12.24
N PRO A 91 -1.04 -4.21 -11.91
CA PRO A 91 -1.48 -4.42 -10.53
C PRO A 91 -0.71 -5.55 -9.82
N LYS A 92 -0.42 -6.64 -10.56
CA LYS A 92 0.37 -7.77 -10.07
C LYS A 92 1.81 -7.37 -9.74
N ASP A 93 2.45 -6.54 -10.58
CA ASP A 93 3.82 -6.07 -10.35
C ASP A 93 3.87 -5.12 -9.16
N LYS A 94 2.89 -4.21 -9.03
CA LYS A 94 2.76 -3.34 -7.85
C LYS A 94 2.52 -4.13 -6.56
N LEU A 95 1.91 -5.31 -6.62
CA LEU A 95 1.79 -6.19 -5.46
C LEU A 95 3.09 -6.98 -5.18
N SER A 96 3.80 -7.39 -6.23
CA SER A 96 4.95 -8.29 -6.13
C SER A 96 6.27 -7.57 -5.84
N TYR A 97 6.47 -6.42 -6.47
CA TYR A 97 7.69 -5.61 -6.45
C TYR A 97 7.39 -4.11 -6.32
N PRO A 98 6.65 -3.68 -5.29
CA PRO A 98 6.34 -2.26 -5.09
C PRO A 98 7.58 -1.43 -4.72
N ASP A 99 7.52 -0.14 -5.06
CA ASP A 99 8.27 0.93 -4.38
C ASP A 99 7.36 1.70 -3.40
N LEU A 100 7.92 2.69 -2.68
CA LEU A 100 7.14 3.41 -1.65
C LEU A 100 5.94 4.15 -2.25
N GLN A 101 6.08 4.68 -3.47
CA GLN A 101 5.01 5.33 -4.19
C GLN A 101 3.89 4.32 -4.49
N ASP A 102 4.20 3.14 -5.01
CA ASP A 102 3.21 2.08 -5.22
C ASP A 102 2.49 1.72 -3.90
N MET A 103 3.22 1.64 -2.78
CA MET A 103 2.64 1.28 -1.49
C MET A 103 1.61 2.31 -0.99
N LEU A 104 1.84 3.59 -1.25
CA LEU A 104 1.03 4.70 -0.74
C LEU A 104 0.04 5.24 -1.79
N GLU A 105 0.18 4.90 -3.07
CA GLU A 105 -0.68 5.35 -4.17
C GLU A 105 -2.17 5.13 -3.88
N THR A 106 -2.53 3.95 -3.38
CA THR A 106 -3.92 3.59 -3.13
C THR A 106 -4.44 4.27 -1.86
N LYS A 107 -5.41 5.18 -2.01
CA LYS A 107 -6.08 5.84 -0.88
C LYS A 107 -6.80 4.82 0.00
N TYR A 108 -6.45 4.76 1.28
CA TYR A 108 -7.18 3.97 2.27
C TYR A 108 -8.37 4.76 2.81
N PRO A 109 -9.63 4.30 2.63
CA PRO A 109 -10.77 5.01 3.18
C PRO A 109 -10.87 4.74 4.68
N LEU A 110 -10.92 5.77 5.52
CA LEU A 110 -11.20 5.63 6.96
C LEU A 110 -12.69 5.46 7.24
N GLN A 111 -13.54 5.99 6.37
CA GLN A 111 -14.99 5.82 6.50
C GLN A 111 -15.43 4.37 6.23
N ARG A 112 -16.62 4.03 6.72
CA ARG A 112 -17.28 2.76 6.42
C ARG A 112 -17.49 2.63 4.91
N ILE A 113 -17.17 1.45 4.38
CA ILE A 113 -17.48 1.06 3.01
C ILE A 113 -18.83 0.34 2.96
N ASN A 114 -19.56 0.49 1.85
CA ASN A 114 -20.89 -0.09 1.63
C ASN A 114 -20.93 -1.16 0.53
N ARG A 115 -19.77 -1.46 -0.06
CA ARG A 115 -19.54 -2.53 -1.03
C ARG A 115 -18.08 -2.95 -0.96
N LEU A 116 -17.77 -4.16 -1.40
CA LEU A 116 -16.38 -4.55 -1.62
C LEU A 116 -15.74 -3.67 -2.70
N MET A 117 -14.47 -3.34 -2.49
CA MET A 117 -13.66 -2.61 -3.47
C MET A 117 -13.37 -3.49 -4.68
N ASP A 118 -13.15 -2.93 -5.85
CA ASP A 118 -12.87 -3.71 -7.06
C ASP A 118 -11.67 -4.66 -6.87
N GLU A 119 -11.63 -5.78 -7.58
CA GLU A 119 -10.71 -6.90 -7.26
C GLU A 119 -9.24 -6.50 -7.17
N ASP A 120 -8.76 -5.64 -8.07
CA ASP A 120 -7.36 -5.17 -8.07
C ASP A 120 -7.10 -3.98 -7.11
N HIS A 121 -8.06 -3.64 -6.27
CA HIS A 121 -8.01 -2.50 -5.36
C HIS A 121 -7.93 -2.95 -3.89
N ASP A 122 -6.69 -3.14 -3.42
CA ASP A 122 -6.40 -3.61 -2.06
C ASP A 122 -5.62 -2.55 -1.24
N PRO A 123 -6.27 -1.47 -0.78
CA PRO A 123 -5.59 -0.40 -0.07
C PRO A 123 -4.97 -0.93 1.21
N GLY A 124 -3.69 -0.69 1.41
CA GLY A 124 -2.98 -1.23 2.58
C GLY A 124 -2.23 -2.54 2.36
N ARG A 125 -2.49 -3.27 1.28
CA ARG A 125 -1.97 -4.64 1.10
C ARG A 125 -0.53 -4.72 0.60
N ARG A 126 -0.07 -3.71 -0.16
CA ARG A 126 1.30 -3.63 -0.71
C ARG A 126 2.31 -3.42 0.43
N ARG A 127 3.47 -4.08 0.35
CA ARG A 127 4.50 -4.09 1.42
C ARG A 127 5.89 -3.84 0.86
N ILE A 128 6.61 -2.92 1.49
CA ILE A 128 8.03 -2.66 1.22
C ILE A 128 8.86 -3.47 2.19
N TYR A 129 9.28 -4.66 1.77
CA TYR A 129 10.06 -5.57 2.62
C TYR A 129 11.35 -4.95 3.16
N PRO A 130 12.13 -4.16 2.40
CA PRO A 130 13.27 -3.45 2.97
C PRO A 130 12.88 -2.56 4.17
N LEU A 131 11.79 -1.80 4.07
CA LEU A 131 11.26 -0.99 5.18
C LEU A 131 10.82 -1.85 6.37
N LEU A 132 10.01 -2.89 6.13
CA LEU A 132 9.51 -3.75 7.20
C LEU A 132 10.65 -4.50 7.93
N LYS A 133 11.69 -4.92 7.20
CA LYS A 133 12.86 -5.59 7.78
C LYS A 133 13.68 -4.66 8.66
N GLU A 134 13.86 -3.41 8.26
CA GLU A 134 14.56 -2.40 9.06
C GLU A 134 13.81 -2.11 10.37
N VAL A 135 12.48 -2.00 10.33
CA VAL A 135 11.66 -1.66 11.50
C VAL A 135 11.42 -2.86 12.42
N TYR A 136 10.97 -3.98 11.87
CA TYR A 136 10.40 -5.08 12.64
C TYR A 136 11.33 -6.28 12.77
N GLY A 137 12.36 -6.39 11.91
CA GLY A 137 13.39 -7.42 11.94
C GLY A 137 13.65 -8.05 10.57
N GLY A 138 14.93 -8.20 10.21
CA GLY A 138 15.37 -8.73 8.93
C GLY A 138 15.36 -10.26 8.79
N SER A 139 15.24 -10.98 9.90
CA SER A 139 15.21 -12.45 9.97
C SER A 139 14.16 -12.95 10.98
N LYS A 140 13.86 -14.24 10.94
CA LYS A 140 12.94 -14.88 11.90
C LYS A 140 13.38 -14.65 13.34
N GLU A 141 14.66 -14.87 13.62
CA GLU A 141 15.27 -14.74 14.95
C GLU A 141 15.17 -13.29 15.43
N LYS A 142 15.45 -12.33 14.52
CA LYS A 142 15.36 -10.92 14.86
C LYS A 142 13.92 -10.51 15.16
N VAL A 143 12.95 -10.94 14.36
CA VAL A 143 11.52 -10.68 14.64
C VAL A 143 11.13 -11.29 15.98
N GLN A 144 11.45 -12.56 16.22
CA GLN A 144 11.14 -13.26 17.48
C GLN A 144 11.70 -12.52 18.71
N SER A 145 12.92 -11.99 18.64
CA SER A 145 13.52 -11.19 19.72
C SER A 145 12.81 -9.85 20.01
N ASN A 146 12.00 -9.38 19.05
CA ASN A 146 11.20 -8.17 19.18
C ASN A 146 9.77 -8.44 19.67
N LEU A 147 9.33 -9.70 19.75
CA LEU A 147 7.97 -10.03 20.16
C LEU A 147 7.78 -9.85 21.67
N VAL A 148 6.61 -9.34 22.04
CA VAL A 148 6.13 -9.24 23.42
C VAL A 148 4.69 -9.76 23.51
N ARG A 149 4.31 -10.20 24.69
CA ARG A 149 2.99 -10.75 24.98
C ARG A 149 1.97 -9.62 25.15
N VAL A 150 0.94 -9.57 24.30
CA VAL A 150 -0.17 -8.63 24.39
C VAL A 150 -1.42 -9.36 24.83
N LYS A 151 -2.15 -8.84 25.82
CA LYS A 151 -3.42 -9.42 26.28
C LYS A 151 -4.52 -9.17 25.25
N VAL A 152 -5.17 -10.25 24.80
CA VAL A 152 -6.27 -10.25 23.83
C VAL A 152 -7.43 -11.03 24.45
N GLY A 153 -8.33 -10.32 25.13
CA GLY A 153 -9.40 -10.93 25.93
C GLY A 153 -8.86 -11.83 27.04
N TYR A 154 -9.15 -13.14 26.93
CA TYR A 154 -8.72 -14.16 27.89
C TYR A 154 -7.35 -14.78 27.57
N THR A 155 -6.77 -14.49 26.40
CA THR A 155 -5.48 -15.04 25.97
C THR A 155 -4.42 -13.94 25.84
N TYR A 156 -3.21 -14.36 25.53
CA TYR A 156 -2.10 -13.48 25.20
C TYR A 156 -1.46 -13.95 23.91
N LEU A 157 -1.21 -13.00 23.01
CA LEU A 157 -0.66 -13.25 21.69
C LEU A 157 0.66 -12.48 21.54
N ASP A 158 1.58 -13.03 20.74
CA ASP A 158 2.88 -12.42 20.50
C ASP A 158 2.80 -11.35 19.41
N PHE A 159 3.25 -10.14 19.71
CA PHE A 159 3.22 -9.02 18.79
C PHE A 159 4.51 -8.19 18.86
N ASN A 160 4.90 -7.55 17.77
CA ASN A 160 6.16 -6.84 17.69
C ASN A 160 6.15 -5.57 18.56
N LYS A 161 7.14 -5.39 19.43
CA LYS A 161 7.24 -4.19 20.27
C LYS A 161 7.74 -2.95 19.53
N ASN A 162 8.44 -3.14 18.42
CA ASN A 162 9.07 -2.03 17.70
C ASN A 162 8.00 -1.12 17.12
N ASN A 163 8.32 0.17 17.07
CA ASN A 163 7.46 1.21 16.49
C ASN A 163 6.02 1.20 17.04
N LYS A 164 5.86 0.90 18.33
CA LYS A 164 4.57 0.89 19.05
C LYS A 164 3.53 -0.10 18.51
N ALA A 165 3.91 -1.10 17.73
CA ALA A 165 2.94 -2.04 17.15
C ALA A 165 2.20 -2.82 18.26
N ALA A 166 2.92 -3.38 19.25
CA ALA A 166 2.31 -4.09 20.38
C ALA A 166 1.50 -3.17 21.30
N GLU A 167 1.95 -1.93 21.48
CA GLU A 167 1.21 -0.92 22.24
C GLU A 167 -0.12 -0.58 21.55
N SER A 168 -0.11 -0.44 20.22
CA SER A 168 -1.29 -0.17 19.43
C SER A 168 -2.29 -1.31 19.48
N LEU A 169 -1.83 -2.57 19.42
CA LEU A 169 -2.70 -3.73 19.63
C LEU A 169 -3.29 -3.73 21.05
N LYS A 170 -2.48 -3.44 22.07
CA LYS A 170 -2.94 -3.36 23.47
C LYS A 170 -4.04 -2.31 23.63
N ASN A 171 -3.86 -1.13 23.04
CA ASN A 171 -4.82 -0.03 23.09
C ASN A 171 -6.12 -0.41 22.38
N ALA A 172 -6.04 -0.94 21.16
CA ALA A 172 -7.20 -1.41 20.41
C ALA A 172 -8.02 -2.45 21.21
N MET A 173 -7.35 -3.44 21.80
CA MET A 173 -8.02 -4.47 22.60
C MET A 173 -8.61 -3.93 23.90
N SER A 174 -7.99 -2.90 24.50
CA SER A 174 -8.51 -2.23 25.70
C SER A 174 -9.79 -1.46 25.39
N GLU A 175 -9.82 -0.70 24.29
CA GLU A 175 -10.99 0.03 23.82
C GLU A 175 -12.14 -0.92 23.46
N ILE A 176 -11.85 -1.96 22.68
CA ILE A 176 -12.81 -3.02 22.34
C ILE A 176 -13.39 -3.68 23.60
N SER A 177 -12.55 -3.95 24.61
CA SER A 177 -13.02 -4.53 25.86
C SER A 177 -13.99 -3.61 26.61
N GLY A 178 -13.85 -2.29 26.46
CA GLY A 178 -14.84 -1.32 26.93
C GLY A 178 -16.18 -1.47 26.19
N ILE A 179 -16.12 -1.52 24.85
CA ILE A 179 -17.30 -1.63 23.98
C ILE A 179 -18.09 -2.94 24.21
N ILE A 180 -17.39 -4.06 24.42
CA ILE A 180 -18.03 -5.36 24.65
C ILE A 180 -18.90 -5.36 25.91
N LYS A 181 -18.59 -4.53 26.93
CA LYS A 181 -19.42 -4.43 28.14
C LYS A 181 -20.85 -3.96 27.83
N ASP A 182 -20.98 -3.08 26.83
CA ASP A 182 -22.27 -2.52 26.42
C ASP A 182 -22.89 -3.31 25.25
N ARG A 183 -22.06 -3.94 24.40
CA ARG A 183 -22.47 -4.70 23.22
C ARG A 183 -21.81 -6.07 23.15
N GLY A 184 -22.30 -7.00 23.97
CA GLY A 184 -21.72 -8.34 24.13
C GLY A 184 -21.60 -9.15 22.82
N ASN A 185 -22.45 -8.87 21.81
CA ASN A 185 -22.43 -9.55 20.51
C ASN A 185 -21.15 -9.25 19.69
N ILE A 186 -20.46 -8.13 19.94
CA ILE A 186 -19.21 -7.77 19.25
C ILE A 186 -18.10 -8.79 19.56
N GLY A 187 -18.08 -9.32 20.80
CA GLY A 187 -17.12 -10.34 21.21
C GLY A 187 -17.15 -11.59 20.33
N ALA A 188 -18.30 -11.91 19.72
CA ALA A 188 -18.47 -13.07 18.86
C ALA A 188 -17.72 -12.95 17.51
N CYS A 189 -17.29 -11.75 17.11
CA CYS A 189 -16.41 -11.53 15.94
C CYS A 189 -14.93 -11.48 16.29
N ILE A 190 -14.58 -11.50 17.58
CA ILE A 190 -13.22 -11.32 18.08
C ILE A 190 -12.65 -12.62 18.65
N PHE A 191 -13.48 -13.39 19.37
CA PHE A 191 -13.03 -14.54 20.16
C PHE A 191 -13.60 -15.89 19.68
N PRO A 192 -12.79 -16.96 19.69
CA PRO A 192 -11.33 -16.97 19.86
C PRO A 192 -10.61 -16.30 18.67
N PRO A 193 -9.52 -15.55 18.89
CA PRO A 193 -8.73 -15.01 17.77
C PRO A 193 -8.01 -16.15 17.04
N SER A 194 -7.86 -16.03 15.73
CA SER A 194 -7.18 -17.02 14.88
C SER A 194 -5.65 -16.91 14.93
N GLY A 195 -5.09 -15.78 15.39
CA GLY A 195 -3.68 -15.71 15.78
C GLY A 195 -2.96 -14.42 15.36
N THR A 196 -1.66 -14.38 15.65
CA THR A 196 -0.76 -13.24 15.34
C THR A 196 0.51 -13.76 14.68
N PHE A 197 1.65 -13.82 15.38
CA PHE A 197 2.93 -14.17 14.79
C PHE A 197 2.93 -15.58 14.17
N ASN A 198 3.27 -15.63 12.88
CA ASN A 198 3.52 -16.87 12.15
C ASN A 198 4.53 -16.57 11.03
N TYR A 199 5.77 -17.03 11.21
CA TYR A 199 6.84 -16.79 10.24
C TYR A 199 6.69 -17.70 9.01
N ARG A 200 5.90 -17.24 8.05
CA ARG A 200 5.60 -17.98 6.81
C ARG A 200 5.51 -17.08 5.58
N LEU A 201 5.67 -17.70 4.42
CA LEU A 201 5.32 -17.11 3.15
C LEU A 201 3.79 -17.08 2.95
N ILE A 202 3.32 -16.16 2.12
CA ILE A 202 1.94 -16.13 1.64
C ILE A 202 1.81 -17.26 0.62
N SER A 203 0.78 -18.10 0.78
CA SER A 203 0.53 -19.25 -0.09
C SER A 203 0.47 -18.85 -1.57
N GLY A 204 1.29 -19.51 -2.40
CA GLY A 204 1.41 -19.23 -3.83
C GLY A 204 2.37 -18.09 -4.18
N THR A 205 3.18 -17.60 -3.23
CA THR A 205 4.12 -16.50 -3.44
C THR A 205 5.46 -16.76 -2.72
N ASN A 206 6.47 -15.96 -3.05
CA ASN A 206 7.76 -15.92 -2.33
C ASN A 206 7.83 -14.75 -1.33
N GLN A 207 6.68 -14.23 -0.92
CA GLN A 207 6.54 -13.04 -0.09
C GLN A 207 6.16 -13.40 1.34
N LEU A 208 6.81 -12.79 2.34
CA LEU A 208 6.44 -12.99 3.75
C LEU A 208 5.08 -12.35 4.05
N SER A 209 4.26 -13.05 4.84
CA SER A 209 3.02 -12.48 5.39
C SER A 209 3.32 -11.38 6.40
N ALA A 210 2.38 -10.44 6.61
CA ALA A 210 2.46 -9.48 7.72
C ALA A 210 2.55 -10.18 9.10
N HIS A 211 1.93 -11.35 9.25
CA HIS A 211 2.08 -12.19 10.43
C HIS A 211 3.54 -12.59 10.70
N ALA A 212 4.38 -12.69 9.67
CA ALA A 212 5.79 -13.03 9.84
C ALA A 212 6.63 -11.92 10.49
N PHE A 213 6.12 -10.68 10.52
CA PHE A 213 6.74 -9.56 11.22
C PHE A 213 6.14 -9.31 12.61
N GLY A 214 5.09 -10.06 13.00
CA GLY A 214 4.37 -9.84 14.25
C GLY A 214 3.58 -8.53 14.28
N ILE A 215 3.11 -8.06 13.12
CA ILE A 215 2.38 -6.80 12.96
C ILE A 215 0.94 -7.01 12.47
N ALA A 216 0.46 -8.25 12.47
CA ALA A 216 -0.90 -8.59 12.05
C ALA A 216 -1.60 -9.49 13.05
N ILE A 217 -2.92 -9.36 13.12
CA ILE A 217 -3.80 -10.20 13.92
C ILE A 217 -4.99 -10.64 13.09
N ASP A 218 -5.30 -11.93 13.18
CA ASP A 218 -6.55 -12.50 12.72
C ASP A 218 -7.47 -12.68 13.93
N LEU A 219 -8.65 -12.07 13.85
CA LEU A 219 -9.71 -12.22 14.84
C LEU A 219 -10.43 -13.55 14.65
N LYS A 220 -11.66 -13.71 15.15
CA LYS A 220 -12.38 -14.97 15.00
C LYS A 220 -12.76 -15.19 13.54
N SER A 221 -12.30 -16.31 12.98
CA SER A 221 -12.63 -16.72 11.62
C SER A 221 -14.10 -17.10 11.43
N ASP A 222 -14.67 -16.65 10.32
CA ASP A 222 -15.89 -17.11 9.67
C ASP A 222 -15.53 -17.62 8.26
N LYS A 223 -16.25 -18.63 7.75
CA LYS A 223 -16.04 -19.18 6.40
C LYS A 223 -16.16 -18.15 5.27
N ARG A 224 -16.82 -17.01 5.55
CA ARG A 224 -17.04 -15.91 4.62
C ARG A 224 -15.96 -14.82 4.68
N ASP A 225 -14.96 -14.95 5.56
CA ASP A 225 -14.03 -13.86 5.79
C ASP A 225 -12.94 -13.73 4.72
N TYR A 226 -12.64 -14.77 3.96
CA TYR A 226 -11.52 -14.79 3.02
C TYR A 226 -11.95 -15.10 1.59
N TRP A 227 -11.43 -14.33 0.64
CA TRP A 227 -11.80 -14.42 -0.78
C TRP A 227 -11.55 -15.77 -1.45
N LYS A 228 -10.63 -16.60 -0.94
CA LYS A 228 -10.45 -17.96 -1.45
C LYS A 228 -11.42 -18.98 -0.85
N TRP A 229 -12.11 -18.65 0.24
CA TRP A 229 -13.04 -19.55 0.93
C TRP A 229 -14.50 -19.29 0.55
N ALA A 230 -14.82 -18.06 0.14
CA ALA A 230 -16.19 -17.63 -0.09
C ALA A 230 -16.37 -16.87 -1.39
N SER A 231 -17.61 -16.89 -1.89
CA SER A 231 -18.01 -16.05 -3.00
C SER A 231 -17.89 -14.57 -2.62
N ARG A 232 -17.68 -13.71 -3.63
CA ARG A 232 -17.66 -12.25 -3.43
C ARG A 232 -18.96 -11.72 -2.82
N GLN A 233 -20.11 -12.31 -3.18
CA GLN A 233 -21.40 -11.97 -2.60
C GLN A 233 -21.48 -12.29 -1.10
N ASP A 234 -20.96 -13.45 -0.68
CA ASP A 234 -20.96 -13.84 0.74
C ASP A 234 -19.94 -13.02 1.55
N GLY A 235 -18.79 -12.71 0.95
CA GLY A 235 -17.80 -11.79 1.51
C GLY A 235 -18.38 -10.40 1.72
N GLU A 236 -19.11 -9.86 0.75
CA GLU A 236 -19.75 -8.54 0.88
C GLU A 236 -20.82 -8.54 1.98
N LYS A 237 -21.67 -9.57 2.05
CA LYS A 237 -22.63 -9.73 3.16
C LYS A 237 -21.93 -9.81 4.51
N ARG A 238 -20.79 -10.51 4.59
CA ARG A 238 -19.99 -10.63 5.81
C ARG A 238 -19.36 -9.30 6.19
N MET A 239 -18.80 -8.56 5.24
CA MET A 239 -18.20 -7.24 5.43
C MET A 239 -19.26 -6.24 5.93
N LEU A 240 -20.43 -6.19 5.29
CA LEU A 240 -21.52 -5.29 5.65
C LEU A 240 -22.10 -5.55 7.04
N SER A 241 -22.05 -6.80 7.50
CA SER A 241 -22.49 -7.21 8.84
C SER A 241 -21.37 -7.19 9.89
N TYR A 242 -20.13 -6.91 9.50
CA TYR A 242 -19.01 -6.82 10.43
C TYR A 242 -19.17 -5.58 11.33
N PRO A 243 -18.99 -5.69 12.67
CA PRO A 243 -19.15 -4.56 13.56
C PRO A 243 -18.21 -3.41 13.20
N THR A 244 -18.78 -2.24 12.87
CA THR A 244 -18.00 -1.07 12.43
C THR A 244 -17.11 -0.55 13.56
N GLU A 245 -17.54 -0.72 14.81
CA GLU A 245 -16.79 -0.32 15.99
C GLU A 245 -15.44 -1.05 16.12
N ILE A 246 -15.36 -2.32 15.69
CA ILE A 246 -14.08 -3.05 15.67
C ILE A 246 -13.13 -2.34 14.70
N VAL A 247 -13.61 -2.11 13.47
CA VAL A 247 -12.82 -1.51 12.40
C VAL A 247 -12.34 -0.11 12.80
N GLU A 248 -13.23 0.73 13.31
CA GLU A 248 -12.91 2.09 13.75
C GLU A 248 -11.88 2.12 14.88
N VAL A 249 -11.98 1.23 15.87
CA VAL A 249 -11.00 1.14 16.96
C VAL A 249 -9.64 0.70 16.44
N PHE A 250 -9.59 -0.28 15.54
CA PHE A 250 -8.33 -0.72 14.93
C PHE A 250 -7.70 0.39 14.08
N GLU A 251 -8.47 1.10 13.25
CA GLU A 251 -7.96 2.22 12.44
C GLU A 251 -7.51 3.41 13.28
N LYS A 252 -8.23 3.71 14.36
CA LYS A 252 -7.80 4.69 15.38
C LYS A 252 -6.44 4.31 15.96
N ASN A 253 -6.19 3.01 16.14
CA ASN A 253 -4.93 2.45 16.62
C ASN A 253 -3.98 2.04 15.49
N ASN A 254 -4.10 2.68 14.32
CA ASN A 254 -3.16 2.59 13.19
C ASN A 254 -3.09 1.21 12.49
N PHE A 255 -4.16 0.43 12.56
CA PHE A 255 -4.31 -0.79 11.76
C PHE A 255 -5.12 -0.53 10.50
N VAL A 256 -4.70 -1.11 9.38
CA VAL A 256 -5.56 -1.30 8.21
C VAL A 256 -6.31 -2.61 8.33
N TRP A 257 -7.53 -2.62 7.82
CA TRP A 257 -8.44 -3.77 7.81
C TRP A 257 -8.51 -4.43 6.43
N GLY A 258 -8.33 -5.75 6.38
CA GLY A 258 -8.41 -6.55 5.15
C GLY A 258 -9.82 -6.68 4.57
N GLY A 259 -10.87 -6.34 5.34
CA GLY A 259 -12.24 -6.23 4.82
C GLY A 259 -12.44 -5.08 3.82
N LYS A 260 -11.48 -4.13 3.76
CA LYS A 260 -11.43 -3.05 2.77
C LYS A 260 -10.65 -3.42 1.50
N TRP A 261 -10.28 -4.69 1.32
CA TRP A 261 -9.60 -5.15 0.10
C TRP A 261 -10.58 -5.70 -0.93
N GLY A 262 -10.24 -5.56 -2.21
CA GLY A 262 -10.95 -6.26 -3.28
C GLY A 262 -10.80 -7.77 -3.15
N HIS A 263 -9.61 -8.22 -2.75
CA HIS A 263 -9.33 -9.56 -2.24
C HIS A 263 -9.59 -9.63 -0.73
N PHE A 264 -10.87 -9.52 -0.35
CA PHE A 264 -11.29 -9.37 1.05
C PHE A 264 -10.68 -10.41 2.00
N ASP A 265 -10.28 -9.92 3.18
CA ASP A 265 -9.75 -10.68 4.30
C ASP A 265 -10.29 -10.07 5.62
N ILE A 266 -11.54 -10.37 5.94
CA ILE A 266 -12.39 -9.63 6.89
C ILE A 266 -11.97 -9.83 8.35
N LEU A 267 -11.37 -10.96 8.69
CA LEU A 267 -10.83 -11.21 10.02
C LEU A 267 -9.48 -10.51 10.27
N HIS A 268 -8.83 -10.00 9.22
CA HIS A 268 -7.42 -9.63 9.21
C HIS A 268 -7.20 -8.13 9.43
N PHE A 269 -6.28 -7.81 10.34
CA PHE A 269 -5.82 -6.45 10.61
C PHE A 269 -4.30 -6.37 10.59
N GLU A 270 -3.73 -5.36 9.93
CA GLU A 270 -2.28 -5.10 9.87
C GLU A 270 -1.93 -3.73 10.44
N TYR A 271 -0.98 -3.67 11.36
CA TYR A 271 -0.43 -2.41 11.86
C TYR A 271 0.39 -1.73 10.75
N ARG A 272 -0.19 -0.67 10.15
CA ARG A 272 0.33 0.05 8.97
C ARG A 272 0.17 1.57 9.18
N PRO A 273 0.87 2.16 10.16
CA PRO A 273 0.70 3.56 10.54
C PRO A 273 0.93 4.53 9.38
N GLU A 274 1.84 4.24 8.46
CA GLU A 274 2.13 5.11 7.31
C GLU A 274 0.92 5.29 6.39
N ILE A 275 0.09 4.24 6.26
CA ILE A 275 -1.11 4.24 5.42
C ILE A 275 -2.25 4.97 6.13
N ILE A 276 -2.41 4.72 7.44
CA ILE A 276 -3.41 5.40 8.26
C ILE A 276 -3.11 6.91 8.37
N TYR A 277 -1.85 7.30 8.52
CA TYR A 277 -1.48 8.72 8.54
C TYR A 277 -1.70 9.40 7.19
N LYS A 278 -1.40 8.74 6.07
CA LYS A 278 -1.74 9.27 4.74
C LYS A 278 -3.24 9.50 4.61
N ALA A 279 -4.05 8.51 4.99
CA ALA A 279 -5.51 8.64 4.93
C ALA A 279 -6.04 9.77 5.84
N ARG A 280 -5.47 9.91 7.04
CA ARG A 280 -5.91 10.88 8.05
C ARG A 280 -5.54 12.32 7.71
N TYR A 281 -4.32 12.55 7.21
CA TYR A 281 -3.81 13.91 6.98
C TYR A 281 -3.93 14.36 5.53
N PHE A 282 -3.92 13.43 4.57
CA PHE A 282 -3.83 13.71 3.14
C PHE A 282 -4.82 12.88 2.29
N GLY A 283 -5.91 12.37 2.88
CA GLY A 283 -6.91 11.59 2.15
C GLY A 283 -7.76 12.42 1.17
N GLY A 284 -7.83 13.74 1.38
CA GLY A 284 -8.62 14.69 0.59
C GLY A 284 -8.04 15.03 -0.78
N GLU A 285 -8.53 16.13 -1.36
CA GLU A 285 -7.98 16.74 -2.57
C GLU A 285 -6.74 17.57 -2.26
N ILE A 286 -5.83 17.67 -3.24
CA ILE A 286 -4.61 18.46 -3.14
C ILE A 286 -4.97 19.94 -3.03
N GLN A 287 -4.41 20.60 -2.02
CA GLN A 287 -4.60 22.03 -1.77
C GLN A 287 -3.40 22.82 -2.30
N ARG A 288 -3.39 23.13 -3.61
CA ARG A 288 -2.22 23.73 -4.31
C ARG A 288 -1.81 25.11 -3.78
N GLU A 289 -2.76 25.87 -3.24
CA GLU A 289 -2.54 27.20 -2.64
C GLU A 289 -2.01 27.15 -1.19
N LYS A 290 -1.82 25.94 -0.64
CA LYS A 290 -1.33 25.72 0.73
C LYS A 290 0.06 25.10 0.69
N PRO A 291 0.83 25.19 1.79
CA PRO A 291 2.07 24.42 1.90
C PRO A 291 1.80 22.93 1.66
N TRP A 292 2.75 22.23 1.06
CA TRP A 292 2.60 20.80 0.69
C TRP A 292 2.23 19.91 1.89
N TYR A 293 2.57 20.33 3.12
CA TYR A 293 2.27 19.64 4.38
C TYR A 293 0.92 20.05 5.02
N PHE A 294 0.05 20.79 4.31
CA PHE A 294 -1.25 21.20 4.84
C PHE A 294 -2.11 19.98 5.21
N GLY A 295 -2.59 19.95 6.47
CA GLY A 295 -3.29 18.80 7.06
C GLY A 295 -2.44 17.98 8.03
N ALA A 296 -1.10 18.10 7.98
CA ALA A 296 -0.19 17.43 8.89
C ALA A 296 -0.33 17.93 10.35
N PRO A 297 -0.04 17.10 11.37
CA PRO A 297 -0.13 17.48 12.77
C PRO A 297 1.08 18.32 13.23
N ILE A 298 1.25 19.52 12.65
CA ILE A 298 2.42 20.41 12.83
C ILE A 298 2.67 20.90 14.28
N LYS A 299 1.76 20.63 15.21
CA LYS A 299 1.97 20.89 16.65
C LYS A 299 2.96 19.90 17.27
N ASP A 300 3.19 18.75 16.65
CA ASP A 300 4.24 17.82 17.03
C ASP A 300 5.61 18.34 16.55
N SER A 301 6.56 18.50 17.47
CA SER A 301 7.90 18.98 17.18
C SER A 301 8.66 18.10 16.18
N ASN A 302 8.39 16.79 16.17
CA ASN A 302 9.03 15.86 15.23
C ASN A 302 8.57 16.10 13.79
N VAL A 303 7.30 16.45 13.58
CA VAL A 303 6.74 16.72 12.25
C VAL A 303 7.46 17.90 11.58
N ASN A 304 7.69 18.98 12.32
CA ASN A 304 8.43 20.14 11.80
C ASN A 304 9.87 19.78 11.42
N LYS A 305 10.52 18.88 12.17
CA LYS A 305 11.85 18.37 11.83
C LYS A 305 11.82 17.56 10.53
N PHE A 306 10.82 16.69 10.36
CA PHE A 306 10.69 15.87 9.15
C PHE A 306 10.40 16.71 7.90
N ILE A 307 9.56 17.74 8.02
CA ILE A 307 9.31 18.70 6.93
C ILE A 307 10.63 19.32 6.45
N LYS A 308 11.48 19.79 7.37
CA LYS A 308 12.81 20.34 7.03
C LYS A 308 13.70 19.33 6.33
N VAL A 309 13.78 18.10 6.84
CA VAL A 309 14.58 17.02 6.24
C VAL A 309 14.12 16.72 4.80
N ILE A 310 12.82 16.78 4.54
CA ILE A 310 12.24 16.55 3.21
C ILE A 310 12.58 17.72 2.27
N ASP A 311 12.36 18.96 2.70
CA ASP A 311 12.64 20.15 1.87
C ASP A 311 14.14 20.29 1.57
N GLU A 312 15.02 20.01 2.54
CA GLU A 312 16.48 19.97 2.33
C GLU A 312 16.91 18.88 1.35
N GLY A 313 16.25 17.72 1.37
CA GLY A 313 16.61 16.57 0.54
C GLY A 313 16.12 16.63 -0.90
N ILE A 314 14.99 17.28 -1.15
CA ILE A 314 14.35 17.36 -2.47
C ILE A 314 14.64 18.70 -3.17
N GLY A 315 14.95 19.74 -2.40
CA GLY A 315 14.93 21.12 -2.84
C GLY A 315 13.57 21.76 -2.58
N SER A 316 13.60 23.07 -2.30
CA SER A 316 12.41 23.92 -2.18
C SER A 316 11.69 24.03 -3.52
#